data_AF-A0A231R495-F1
#
_entry.id   AF-A0A231R495-F1
#
_cell.length_a   1.000
_cell.length_b   1.000
_cell.length_c   1.000
_cell.angle_alpha   90.00
_cell.angle_beta   90.00
_cell.angle_gamma   90.00
#
_symmetry.space_group_name_H-M   'P 1'
#
loop_
_entity.id
_entity.type
_entity.pdbx_description
1 polymer ?
#
loop_
_entity_poly.entity_id
_entity_poly.type
_entity_poly.pdbx_seq_one_letter_code
_entity_poly.pdbx_strand_id
1 'polypeptide(L)'
;MDNDAEKVISVHSAESWKRREAELESWLERTKLRRRAKQTAHLGNIEVDAELLGALALLKRMNVQTEFSCAGVSVLDEPEDHSLYAYMTLFASEQADRFVRLAMREMRHRLLVTFEASRGRYDLSSFYIGHNRSFCLLLQRAAERFYQRKGW
;
A
#
# COMPACT_ATOMS: atom_id res chain seq x y z
N MET A 1 14.08 19.83 19.31
CA MET A 1 13.44 18.52 19.54
C MET A 1 12.84 18.15 18.22
N ASP A 2 13.63 17.44 17.41
CA ASP A 2 13.29 17.23 16.00
C ASP A 2 12.30 16.08 15.89
N ASN A 3 11.30 16.29 15.05
CA ASN A 3 10.00 15.62 15.08
C ASN A 3 10.16 14.13 14.71
N ASP A 4 10.04 13.23 15.70
CA ASP A 4 9.88 11.76 15.55
C ASP A 4 8.55 11.36 14.88
N ALA A 5 7.96 12.31 14.16
CA ALA A 5 6.69 12.21 13.48
C ALA A 5 6.83 11.49 12.13
N GLU A 6 5.75 10.82 11.76
CA GLU A 6 5.51 10.30 10.42
C GLU A 6 5.77 11.38 9.34
N LYS A 7 6.56 11.05 8.32
CA LYS A 7 6.91 11.95 7.21
C LYS A 7 6.51 11.35 5.88
N VAL A 8 5.81 12.11 5.03
CA VAL A 8 5.59 11.74 3.63
C VAL A 8 6.92 11.85 2.87
N ILE A 9 7.39 10.74 2.29
CA ILE A 9 8.66 10.68 1.54
C ILE A 9 8.47 10.52 0.03
N SER A 10 7.25 10.20 -0.43
CA SER A 10 6.89 10.26 -1.84
C SER A 10 6.66 11.70 -2.31
N VAL A 11 7.15 12.05 -3.49
CA VAL A 11 7.03 13.41 -4.05
C VAL A 11 5.79 13.52 -4.94
N HIS A 12 4.94 14.52 -4.67
CA HIS A 12 3.71 14.82 -5.42
C HIS A 12 3.59 16.31 -5.69
N SER A 13 3.02 16.67 -6.85
CA SER A 13 2.79 18.08 -7.20
C SER A 13 1.61 18.67 -6.43
N ALA A 14 1.54 20.00 -6.34
CA ALA A 14 0.41 20.69 -5.71
C ALA A 14 -0.93 20.35 -6.39
N GLU A 15 -0.93 20.20 -7.72
CA GLU A 15 -2.11 19.79 -8.48
C GLU A 15 -2.54 18.36 -8.15
N SER A 16 -1.58 17.47 -7.87
CA SER A 16 -1.87 16.09 -7.46
C SER A 16 -2.54 16.06 -6.09
N TRP A 17 -2.05 16.86 -5.14
CA TRP A 17 -2.67 17.03 -3.83
C TRP A 17 -4.09 17.60 -3.93
N LYS A 18 -4.27 18.67 -4.71
CA LYS A 18 -5.59 19.26 -4.95
C LYS A 18 -6.57 18.26 -5.57
N ARG A 19 -6.11 17.42 -6.51
CA ARG A 19 -6.94 16.35 -7.07
C ARG A 19 -7.32 15.32 -6.01
N ARG A 20 -6.37 14.88 -5.17
CA ARG A 20 -6.63 13.92 -4.09
C ARG A 20 -7.65 14.47 -3.08
N GLU A 21 -7.58 15.74 -2.73
CA GLU A 21 -8.57 16.40 -1.86
C GLU A 21 -9.96 16.38 -2.49
N ALA A 22 -10.09 16.76 -3.76
CA ALA A 22 -11.37 16.70 -4.47
C ALA A 22 -11.92 15.26 -4.59
N GLU A 23 -11.05 14.27 -4.77
CA GLU A 23 -11.45 12.86 -4.75
C GLU A 23 -11.95 12.42 -3.37
N LEU A 24 -11.38 12.95 -2.29
CA LEU A 24 -11.79 12.63 -0.91
C LEU A 24 -13.17 13.19 -0.62
N GLU A 25 -13.40 14.45 -0.97
CA GLU A 25 -14.72 15.09 -0.86
C GLU A 25 -15.77 14.29 -1.65
N SER A 26 -15.49 13.98 -2.92
CA SER A 26 -16.40 13.18 -3.74
C SER A 26 -16.63 11.78 -3.19
N TRP A 27 -15.61 11.13 -2.61
CA TRP A 27 -15.75 9.80 -2.04
C TRP A 27 -16.68 9.76 -0.83
N LEU A 28 -16.71 10.82 -0.01
CA LEU A 28 -17.59 10.92 1.16
C LEU A 28 -19.07 11.03 0.75
N GLU A 29 -19.35 11.73 -0.36
CA GLU A 29 -20.72 11.97 -0.83
C GLU A 29 -21.25 10.85 -1.74
N ARG A 30 -20.35 10.08 -2.36
CA ARG A 30 -20.73 9.10 -3.39
C ARG A 30 -21.31 7.82 -2.79
N THR A 31 -22.40 7.33 -3.40
CA THR A 31 -22.90 5.97 -3.16
C THR A 31 -21.86 4.92 -3.55
N LYS A 32 -21.42 4.14 -2.57
CA LYS A 32 -20.40 3.09 -2.72
C LYS A 32 -21.02 1.86 -3.36
N LEU A 33 -20.97 1.78 -4.69
CA LEU A 33 -21.50 0.63 -5.44
C LEU A 33 -20.52 -0.54 -5.40
N ARG A 34 -20.94 -1.67 -4.80
CA ARG A 34 -20.19 -2.93 -4.82
C ARG A 34 -20.21 -3.53 -6.22
N ARG A 35 -19.11 -3.37 -6.97
CA ARG A 35 -18.97 -3.93 -8.33
C ARG A 35 -18.68 -5.43 -8.35
N ARG A 36 -17.97 -5.94 -7.33
CA ARG A 36 -17.62 -7.35 -7.15
C ARG A 36 -17.34 -7.59 -5.68
N ALA A 37 -17.61 -8.80 -5.18
CA ALA A 37 -17.15 -9.21 -3.87
C ALA A 37 -15.61 -9.16 -3.79
N LYS A 38 -15.08 -8.70 -2.65
CA LYS A 38 -13.66 -8.88 -2.33
C LYS A 38 -13.35 -10.37 -2.32
N GLN A 39 -12.15 -10.73 -2.77
CA GLN A 39 -11.69 -12.11 -2.74
C GLN A 39 -10.53 -12.21 -1.76
N THR A 40 -10.55 -13.24 -0.93
CA THR A 40 -9.47 -13.54 -0.01
C THR A 40 -8.69 -14.76 -0.49
N ALA A 41 -7.46 -14.89 -0.03
CA ALA A 41 -6.58 -16.02 -0.27
C ALA A 41 -5.67 -16.26 0.94
N HIS A 42 -5.11 -17.45 1.07
CA HIS A 42 -4.22 -17.76 2.19
C HIS A 42 -2.75 -17.50 1.84
N LEU A 43 -2.05 -16.79 2.74
CA LEU A 43 -0.59 -16.68 2.77
C LEU A 43 -0.06 -17.41 4.02
N GLY A 44 0.19 -18.70 3.90
CA GLY A 44 0.42 -19.56 5.06
C GLY A 44 -0.87 -19.68 5.87
N ASN A 45 -0.84 -19.30 7.16
CA ASN A 45 -1.99 -19.38 8.06
C ASN A 45 -2.78 -18.08 8.18
N ILE A 46 -2.46 -17.06 7.36
CA ILE A 46 -3.10 -15.74 7.38
C ILE A 46 -3.96 -15.60 6.13
N GLU A 47 -5.19 -15.13 6.28
CA GLU A 47 -6.07 -14.76 5.17
C GLU A 47 -5.74 -13.33 4.72
N VAL A 48 -5.56 -13.15 3.40
CA VAL A 48 -5.18 -11.88 2.77
C VAL A 48 -6.08 -11.52 1.60
N ASP A 49 -6.14 -10.24 1.20
CA ASP A 49 -6.74 -9.87 -0.08
C ASP A 49 -6.01 -10.60 -1.22
N ALA A 50 -6.77 -11.29 -2.07
CA ALA A 50 -6.22 -12.05 -3.19
C ALA A 50 -5.40 -11.16 -4.14
N GLU A 51 -5.71 -9.86 -4.25
CA GLU A 51 -4.96 -8.91 -5.08
C GLU A 51 -3.60 -8.52 -4.47
N LEU A 52 -3.41 -8.69 -3.15
CA LEU A 52 -2.14 -8.44 -2.47
C LEU A 52 -1.25 -9.69 -2.37
N LEU A 53 -1.83 -10.89 -2.49
CA LEU A 53 -1.14 -12.16 -2.28
C LEU A 53 0.18 -12.25 -3.06
N GLY A 54 0.17 -11.90 -4.35
CA GLY A 54 1.36 -11.99 -5.20
C GLY A 54 2.52 -11.11 -4.71
N ALA A 55 2.21 -9.87 -4.33
CA ALA A 55 3.21 -8.95 -3.77
C ALA A 55 3.75 -9.46 -2.42
N LEU A 56 2.85 -9.86 -1.51
CA LEU A 56 3.21 -10.33 -0.18
C LEU A 56 4.06 -11.60 -0.23
N ALA A 57 3.72 -12.55 -1.10
CA ALA A 57 4.48 -13.79 -1.27
C ALA A 57 5.91 -13.51 -1.74
N LEU A 58 6.10 -12.57 -2.68
CA LEU A 58 7.43 -12.18 -3.17
C LEU A 58 8.22 -11.44 -2.10
N LEU A 59 7.61 -10.49 -1.40
CA LEU A 59 8.25 -9.74 -0.32
C LEU A 59 8.70 -10.67 0.82
N LYS A 60 7.86 -11.63 1.20
CA LYS A 60 8.20 -12.68 2.17
C LYS A 60 9.41 -13.51 1.71
N ARG A 61 9.46 -13.96 0.45
CA ARG A 61 10.61 -14.69 -0.11
C ARG A 61 11.91 -13.87 -0.08
N MET A 62 11.80 -12.54 -0.13
CA MET A 62 12.94 -11.63 -0.05
C MET A 62 13.29 -11.21 1.39
N ASN A 63 12.67 -11.84 2.41
CA ASN A 63 12.80 -11.48 3.83
C ASN A 63 12.45 -10.01 4.12
N VAL A 64 11.50 -9.44 3.38
CA VAL A 64 10.90 -8.14 3.72
C VAL A 64 9.71 -8.42 4.62
N GLN A 65 9.81 -7.98 5.88
CA GLN A 65 8.71 -8.12 6.84
C GLN A 65 7.62 -7.10 6.53
N THR A 66 6.38 -7.58 6.44
CA THR A 66 5.22 -6.79 6.05
C THR A 66 4.12 -6.89 7.09
N GLU A 67 3.47 -5.78 7.36
CA GLU A 67 2.11 -5.72 7.91
C GLU A 67 1.17 -5.20 6.82
N PHE A 68 -0.07 -5.61 6.83
CA PHE A 68 -1.02 -5.20 5.79
C PHE A 68 -2.43 -5.17 6.40
N SER A 69 -3.25 -4.23 5.96
CA SER A 69 -4.68 -4.35 6.18
C SER A 69 -5.31 -4.98 4.97
N CYS A 70 -5.88 -6.16 5.20
CA CYS A 70 -6.87 -6.76 4.34
C CYS A 70 -8.15 -5.99 4.57
N ALA A 71 -8.29 -4.85 3.90
CA ALA A 71 -9.51 -4.08 3.81
C ALA A 71 -10.43 -4.19 5.05
N GLY A 72 -9.98 -3.61 6.17
CA GLY A 72 -10.69 -3.56 7.45
C GLY A 72 -9.69 -3.22 8.56
N VAL A 73 -9.61 -1.95 8.94
CA VAL A 73 -8.62 -1.41 9.89
C VAL A 73 -9.12 -1.51 11.34
N SER A 74 -10.15 -2.32 11.59
CA SER A 74 -10.72 -2.48 12.92
C SER A 74 -11.46 -3.81 13.01
N VAL A 75 -11.56 -4.38 14.21
CA VAL A 75 -12.57 -5.40 14.55
C VAL A 75 -14.00 -4.88 14.27
N LEU A 76 -14.13 -3.57 14.09
CA LEU A 76 -15.36 -2.84 13.73
C LEU A 76 -15.49 -2.51 12.24
N ASP A 77 -14.47 -2.76 11.42
CA ASP A 77 -14.59 -2.60 9.97
C ASP A 77 -15.06 -3.92 9.40
N GLU A 78 -16.28 -3.96 8.87
CA GLU A 78 -16.76 -5.15 8.19
C GLU A 78 -15.79 -5.49 7.04
N PRO A 79 -15.36 -6.75 6.89
CA PRO A 79 -14.51 -7.19 5.78
C PRO A 79 -15.11 -6.85 4.40
N GLU A 80 -16.42 -6.61 4.34
CA GLU A 80 -17.15 -6.24 3.14
C GLU A 80 -17.18 -4.73 2.87
N ASP A 81 -16.88 -3.90 3.87
CA ASP A 81 -16.94 -2.45 3.76
C ASP A 81 -15.74 -1.88 3.01
N HIS A 82 -16.02 -0.90 2.16
CA HIS A 82 -15.04 -0.29 1.28
C HIS A 82 -13.98 0.48 2.08
N SER A 83 -12.84 -0.16 2.34
CA SER A 83 -11.69 0.52 2.92
C SER A 83 -11.24 1.63 1.98
N LEU A 84 -11.11 2.83 2.55
CA LEU A 84 -10.74 4.04 1.81
C LEU A 84 -9.42 3.85 1.06
N TYR A 85 -8.49 3.08 1.65
CA TYR A 85 -7.19 2.74 1.07
C TYR A 85 -6.88 1.26 1.22
N ALA A 86 -6.26 0.67 0.20
CA ALA A 86 -5.36 -0.45 0.39
C ALA A 86 -4.02 0.10 0.88
N TYR A 87 -3.46 -0.49 1.94
CA TYR A 87 -2.15 -0.13 2.44
C TYR A 87 -1.32 -1.35 2.83
N MET A 88 0.00 -1.21 2.74
CA MET A 88 0.97 -2.17 3.24
C MET A 88 2.05 -1.45 4.01
N THR A 89 2.29 -1.92 5.21
CA THR A 89 3.38 -1.49 6.09
C THR A 89 4.58 -2.40 5.87
N LEU A 90 5.77 -1.82 5.77
CA LEU A 90 7.04 -2.54 5.70
C LEU A 90 7.91 -2.14 6.89
N PHE A 91 8.45 -3.12 7.61
CA PHE A 91 9.44 -2.82 8.64
C PHE A 91 10.76 -2.41 7.99
N ALA A 92 11.34 -1.33 8.52
CA ALA A 92 12.55 -0.73 8.00
C ALA A 92 13.70 -1.72 8.08
N SER A 93 14.35 -1.89 6.94
CA SER A 93 15.50 -2.75 6.75
C SER A 93 16.16 -2.34 5.45
N GLU A 94 17.44 -2.64 5.27
CA GLU A 94 18.14 -2.33 4.03
C GLU A 94 17.43 -2.92 2.78
N GLN A 95 16.77 -4.06 2.93
CA GLN A 95 15.96 -4.67 1.89
C GLN A 95 14.66 -3.89 1.62
N ALA A 96 13.94 -3.50 2.68
CA ALA A 96 12.74 -2.68 2.56
C ALA A 96 13.05 -1.31 1.93
N ASP A 97 14.13 -0.65 2.33
CA ASP A 97 14.54 0.66 1.80
C ASP A 97 14.78 0.60 0.29
N ARG A 98 15.49 -0.45 -0.18
CA ARG A 98 15.73 -0.69 -1.60
C ARG A 98 14.42 -0.94 -2.35
N PHE A 99 13.51 -1.72 -1.78
CA PHE A 99 12.21 -1.97 -2.36
C PHE A 99 11.38 -0.70 -2.45
N VAL A 100 11.28 0.08 -1.38
CA VAL A 100 10.52 1.34 -1.31
C VAL A 100 11.02 2.34 -2.35
N ARG A 101 12.35 2.51 -2.49
CA ARG A 101 12.94 3.36 -3.54
C ARG A 101 12.58 2.89 -4.95
N LEU A 102 12.57 1.57 -5.19
CA LEU A 102 12.15 1.01 -6.46
C LEU A 102 10.66 1.25 -6.70
N ALA A 103 9.80 0.95 -5.72
CA ALA A 103 8.36 1.15 -5.80
C ALA A 103 8.01 2.62 -6.09
N MET A 104 8.62 3.58 -5.40
CA MET A 104 8.43 5.01 -5.67
C MET A 104 8.81 5.39 -7.11
N ARG A 105 9.90 4.83 -7.66
CA ARG A 105 10.31 5.09 -9.05
C ARG A 105 9.35 4.48 -10.09
N GLU A 106 8.83 3.29 -9.82
CA GLU A 106 7.95 2.54 -10.73
C GLU A 106 6.50 3.07 -10.69
N MET A 107 5.99 3.34 -9.50
CA MET A 107 4.61 3.75 -9.27
C MET A 107 4.42 5.26 -9.39
N ARG A 108 5.48 6.05 -9.16
CA ARG A 108 5.53 7.52 -9.28
C ARG A 108 4.41 8.18 -8.45
N HIS A 109 3.70 9.14 -9.04
CA HIS A 109 2.60 9.89 -8.44
C HIS A 109 1.41 9.03 -7.97
N ARG A 110 1.41 7.71 -8.23
CA ARG A 110 0.33 6.80 -7.80
C ARG A 110 0.58 6.16 -6.43
N LEU A 111 1.80 6.26 -5.90
CA LEU A 111 2.18 5.69 -4.61
C LEU A 111 2.37 6.82 -3.61
N LEU A 112 1.65 6.74 -2.49
CA LEU A 112 1.95 7.51 -1.29
C LEU A 112 2.83 6.65 -0.39
N VAL A 113 3.93 7.22 0.10
CA VAL A 113 4.80 6.56 1.07
C VAL A 113 5.02 7.50 2.24
N THR A 114 4.75 7.02 3.45
CA THR A 114 5.17 7.67 4.69
C THR A 114 6.22 6.82 5.40
N PHE A 115 7.06 7.48 6.19
CA PHE A 115 8.07 6.84 7.03
C PHE A 115 7.94 7.36 8.45
N GLU A 116 7.76 6.44 9.40
CA GLU A 116 7.72 6.74 10.83
C GLU A 116 9.01 6.21 11.47
N ALA A 117 9.97 7.11 11.70
CA ALA A 117 11.31 6.75 12.16
C ALA A 117 11.29 6.09 13.55
N SER A 118 10.44 6.59 14.45
CA SER A 118 10.28 6.08 15.82
C SER A 118 9.81 4.62 15.89
N ARG A 119 9.06 4.17 14.87
CA ARG A 119 8.60 2.78 14.74
C ARG A 119 9.39 1.96 13.73
N GLY A 120 10.32 2.59 13.01
CA GLY A 120 11.09 1.96 11.96
C GLY A 120 10.19 1.29 10.92
N ARG A 121 9.24 2.02 10.34
CA ARG A 121 8.32 1.46 9.34
C ARG A 121 7.97 2.42 8.21
N TYR A 122 7.69 1.85 7.05
CA TYR A 122 7.14 2.53 5.89
C TYR A 122 5.68 2.15 5.71
N ASP A 123 4.80 3.12 5.50
CA ASP A 123 3.43 2.84 5.08
C ASP A 123 3.25 3.22 3.61
N LEU A 124 2.82 2.25 2.80
CA LEU A 124 2.61 2.37 1.37
C LEU A 124 1.12 2.30 1.08
N SER A 125 0.57 3.29 0.39
CA SER A 125 -0.83 3.28 -0.04
C SER A 125 -1.00 3.82 -1.45
N SER A 126 -2.18 3.62 -2.02
CA SER A 126 -2.58 4.39 -3.21
C SER A 126 -2.57 5.89 -2.87
N PHE A 127 -2.01 6.71 -3.76
CA PHE A 127 -2.10 8.17 -3.62
C PHE A 127 -3.52 8.67 -3.89
N TYR A 128 -4.16 8.16 -4.95
CA TYR A 128 -5.53 8.50 -5.35
C TYR A 128 -6.57 7.56 -4.73
N ILE A 129 -7.77 8.08 -4.50
CA ILE A 129 -8.87 7.38 -3.82
C ILE A 129 -9.66 6.54 -4.83
N GLY A 130 -10.05 5.33 -4.43
CA GLY A 130 -10.74 4.38 -5.32
C GLY A 130 -9.80 3.65 -6.30
N HIS A 131 -8.49 3.84 -6.17
CA HIS A 131 -7.47 3.19 -7.00
C HIS A 131 -6.82 1.96 -6.34
N ASN A 132 -7.44 1.38 -5.31
CA ASN A 132 -6.90 0.27 -4.51
C ASN A 132 -6.46 -0.92 -5.37
N ARG A 133 -7.28 -1.34 -6.33
CA ARG A 133 -6.93 -2.44 -7.25
C ARG A 133 -5.71 -2.12 -8.12
N SER A 134 -5.65 -0.90 -8.65
CA SER A 134 -4.50 -0.46 -9.43
C SER A 134 -3.24 -0.41 -8.57
N PHE A 135 -3.36 0.03 -7.32
CA PHE A 135 -2.27 -0.01 -6.35
C PHE A 135 -1.76 -1.44 -6.14
N CYS A 136 -2.63 -2.41 -5.84
CA CYS A 136 -2.25 -3.81 -5.66
C CYS A 136 -1.50 -4.38 -6.88
N LEU A 137 -2.01 -4.16 -8.09
CA LEU A 137 -1.39 -4.62 -9.34
C LEU A 137 -0.01 -4.00 -9.57
N LEU A 138 0.11 -2.70 -9.32
CA LEU A 138 1.38 -1.98 -9.48
C LEU A 138 2.42 -2.41 -8.44
N LEU A 139 1.97 -2.66 -7.22
CA LEU A 139 2.80 -3.12 -6.12
C LEU A 139 3.31 -4.54 -6.36
N GLN A 140 2.47 -5.45 -6.86
CA GLN A 140 2.89 -6.76 -7.32
C GLN A 140 3.96 -6.64 -8.42
N ARG A 141 3.72 -5.82 -9.45
CA ARG A 141 4.70 -5.60 -10.52
C ARG A 141 6.04 -5.04 -10.00
N ALA A 142 5.99 -4.15 -9.00
CA ALA A 142 7.19 -3.65 -8.33
C ALA A 142 7.93 -4.77 -7.59
N ALA A 143 7.20 -5.63 -6.87
CA ALA A 143 7.77 -6.79 -6.16
C ALA A 143 8.40 -7.80 -7.12
N GLU A 144 7.75 -8.10 -8.26
CA GLU A 144 8.29 -8.97 -9.31
C GLU A 144 9.60 -8.40 -9.89
N ARG A 145 9.62 -7.10 -10.23
CA ARG A 145 10.83 -6.42 -10.72
C ARG A 145 11.94 -6.42 -9.68
N PHE A 146 11.61 -6.25 -8.41
CA PHE A 146 12.59 -6.27 -7.34
C PHE A 146 13.20 -7.67 -7.16
N TYR A 147 12.36 -8.71 -7.19
CA TYR A 147 12.76 -10.11 -7.11
C TYR A 147 13.70 -10.50 -8.25
N GLN A 148 13.35 -10.16 -9.49
CA GLN A 148 14.18 -10.44 -10.67
C GLN A 148 15.57 -9.79 -10.61
N ARG A 149 15.67 -8.56 -10.08
CA ARG A 149 16.96 -7.85 -9.92
C ARG A 149 17.89 -8.48 -8.89
N LYS A 150 17.35 -9.29 -7.97
CA LYS A 150 18.11 -9.98 -6.94
C LYS A 150 18.70 -11.31 -7.42
N GLY A 151 18.36 -11.77 -8.64
CA GLY A 151 18.98 -12.95 -9.26
C GLY A 151 18.81 -14.24 -8.45
N TRP A 152 17.62 -14.45 -7.87
CA TRP A 152 17.24 -15.74 -7.29
C TRP A 152 16.76 -16.71 -8.37
#